data_AF-A0A970TMI2-F1
#
_entry.id   AF-A0A970TMI2-F1
#
_cell.length_a   1.000
_cell.length_b   1.000
_cell.length_c   1.000
_cell.angle_alpha   90.00
_cell.angle_beta   90.00
_cell.angle_gamma   90.00
#
_symmetry.space_group_name_H-M   'P 1'
#
loop_
_entity.id
_entity.type
_entity.pdbx_description
1 polymer ?
#
loop_
_entity_poly.entity_id
_entity_poly.type
_entity_poly.pdbx_seq_one_letter_code
_entity_poly.pdbx_strand_id
1 'polypeptide(L)'
;MAEFVIRKATMMDIDTIMAVFESARAFMASRGNGEQWVGYPPPALAERDIRSGGSYVVESGGAIEGVFYIAMGPEDLYETIFNGAWHHDGPYAALHRLASRGRVKGIAAAIF
;
A
#
# COMPACT_ATOMS: atom_id res chain seq x y z
N MET A 1 8.21 -15.13 15.98
CA MET A 1 7.55 -14.03 15.23
C MET A 1 7.32 -14.53 13.81
N ALA A 2 6.26 -14.09 13.14
CA ALA A 2 6.12 -14.42 11.71
C ALA A 2 7.30 -13.82 10.95
N GLU A 3 7.90 -14.59 10.05
CA GLU A 3 8.95 -14.11 9.17
C GLU A 3 8.30 -13.41 7.98
N PHE A 4 8.65 -12.14 7.77
CA PHE A 4 8.15 -11.34 6.68
C PHE A 4 9.23 -11.16 5.61
N VAL A 5 8.86 -11.39 4.36
CA VAL A 5 9.71 -11.12 3.20
C VAL A 5 9.04 -10.05 2.36
N ILE A 6 9.77 -8.99 2.03
CA ILE A 6 9.32 -7.93 1.14
C ILE A 6 9.97 -8.13 -0.22
N ARG A 7 9.16 -8.14 -1.28
CA ARG A 7 9.65 -8.19 -2.66
C ARG A 7 8.82 -7.30 -3.57
N LYS A 8 9.40 -6.93 -4.72
CA LYS A 8 8.62 -6.27 -5.78
C LYS A 8 7.48 -7.18 -6.23
N ALA A 9 6.32 -6.55 -6.41
CA ALA A 9 5.19 -7.21 -7.02
C ALA A 9 5.46 -7.45 -8.51
N THR A 10 4.86 -8.52 -9.03
CA THR A 10 4.88 -8.88 -10.44
C THR A 10 3.44 -8.96 -10.95
N MET A 11 3.27 -9.00 -12.27
CA MET A 11 1.94 -9.16 -12.86
C MET A 11 1.25 -10.48 -12.46
N MET A 12 2.00 -11.49 -12.02
CA MET A 12 1.42 -12.73 -11.50
C MET A 12 0.75 -12.53 -10.13
N ASP A 13 1.08 -11.46 -9.42
CA ASP A 13 0.54 -11.18 -8.08
C ASP A 13 -0.76 -10.36 -8.11
N ILE A 14 -1.18 -9.86 -9.29
CA ILE A 14 -2.26 -8.86 -9.43
C ILE A 14 -3.58 -9.29 -8.78
N ASP A 15 -4.03 -10.52 -9.01
CA ASP A 15 -5.28 -11.02 -8.45
C ASP A 15 -5.21 -11.12 -6.92
N THR A 16 -4.05 -11.50 -6.39
CA THR A 16 -3.84 -11.58 -4.95
C THR A 16 -3.80 -10.19 -4.32
N ILE A 17 -3.15 -9.22 -4.97
CA ILE A 17 -3.15 -7.82 -4.55
C ILE A 17 -4.57 -7.25 -4.53
N MET A 18 -5.38 -7.51 -5.57
CA MET A 18 -6.77 -7.05 -5.61
C MET A 18 -7.61 -7.66 -4.48
N ALA A 19 -7.39 -8.92 -4.12
CA ALA A 19 -8.04 -9.55 -2.97
C ALA A 19 -7.61 -8.92 -1.63
N VAL A 20 -6.35 -8.48 -1.51
CA VAL A 20 -5.87 -7.72 -0.34
C VAL A 20 -6.57 -6.36 -0.25
N PHE A 21 -6.70 -5.62 -1.36
CA PHE A 21 -7.45 -4.37 -1.37
C PHE A 21 -8.92 -4.53 -1.01
N GLU A 22 -9.56 -5.62 -1.46
CA GLU A 22 -10.93 -5.93 -1.07
C GLU A 22 -11.06 -6.18 0.44
N SER A 23 -10.11 -6.94 1.01
CA SER A 23 -10.04 -7.17 2.45
C SER A 23 -9.91 -5.85 3.23
N ALA A 24 -9.07 -4.93 2.73
CA ALA A 24 -8.90 -3.61 3.33
C ALA A 24 -10.16 -2.75 3.24
N ARG A 25 -10.84 -2.74 2.08
CA ARG A 25 -12.13 -2.04 1.91
C ARG A 25 -13.20 -2.53 2.88
N ALA A 26 -13.37 -3.85 2.98
CA ALA A 26 -14.29 -4.45 3.93
C ALA A 26 -13.95 -4.08 5.38
N PHE A 27 -12.65 -4.10 5.74
CA PHE A 27 -12.20 -3.67 7.06
C PHE A 27 -12.54 -2.19 7.33
N MET A 28 -12.23 -1.27 6.41
CA MET A 28 -12.54 0.15 6.57
C MET A 28 -14.04 0.42 6.70
N ALA A 29 -14.87 -0.25 5.89
CA ALA A 29 -16.32 -0.18 6.00
C ALA A 29 -16.80 -0.61 7.39
N SER A 30 -16.29 -1.73 7.92
CA SER A 30 -16.61 -2.21 9.28
C SER A 30 -16.16 -1.27 10.41
N ARG A 31 -15.25 -0.34 10.11
CA ARG A 31 -14.71 0.65 11.06
C ARG A 31 -15.32 2.04 10.87
N GLY A 32 -16.32 2.18 10.01
CA GLY A 32 -16.99 3.46 9.74
C GLY A 32 -16.19 4.42 8.85
N ASN A 33 -15.15 3.92 8.16
CA ASN A 33 -14.31 4.69 7.24
C ASN A 33 -14.41 4.15 5.79
N GLY A 34 -15.59 3.63 5.42
CA GLY A 34 -15.81 3.03 4.10
C GLY A 34 -15.69 4.01 2.94
N GLU A 35 -15.85 5.31 3.19
CA GLU A 35 -15.80 6.36 2.17
C GLU A 35 -14.39 6.60 1.62
N GLN A 36 -13.34 6.20 2.35
CA GLN A 36 -11.98 6.49 1.94
C GLN A 36 -11.58 5.78 0.63
N TRP A 37 -11.97 4.52 0.46
CA TRP A 37 -11.57 3.66 -0.68
C TRP A 37 -12.79 3.14 -1.46
N VAL A 38 -13.75 4.00 -1.78
CA VAL A 38 -14.89 3.64 -2.62
C VAL A 38 -14.41 3.43 -4.06
N GLY A 39 -14.42 2.18 -4.54
CA GLY A 39 -13.92 1.82 -5.87
C GLY A 39 -12.40 1.97 -6.06
N TYR A 40 -11.66 2.21 -4.98
CA TYR A 40 -10.21 2.42 -4.98
C TYR A 40 -9.48 1.36 -4.12
N PRO A 41 -8.22 1.00 -4.42
CA PRO A 41 -7.55 1.13 -5.71
C PRO A 41 -8.24 0.24 -6.78
N PRO A 42 -8.44 0.73 -8.02
CA PRO A 42 -8.94 -0.10 -9.11
C PRO A 42 -7.81 -0.97 -9.72
N PRO A 43 -8.15 -2.08 -10.43
CA PRO A 43 -7.16 -2.95 -11.07
C PRO A 43 -6.14 -2.21 -11.93
N ALA A 44 -6.59 -1.30 -12.80
CA ALA A 44 -5.70 -0.54 -13.69
C ALA A 44 -4.63 0.28 -12.93
N LEU A 45 -4.94 0.74 -11.72
CA LEU A 45 -3.97 1.43 -10.87
C LEU A 45 -2.93 0.45 -10.32
N ALA A 46 -3.36 -0.71 -9.82
CA ALA A 46 -2.46 -1.74 -9.33
C ALA A 46 -1.54 -2.27 -10.45
N GLU A 47 -2.06 -2.46 -11.66
CA GLU A 47 -1.24 -2.83 -12.82
C GLU A 47 -0.18 -1.78 -13.13
N ARG A 48 -0.55 -0.50 -13.12
CA ARG A 48 0.38 0.61 -13.35
C ARG A 48 1.48 0.64 -12.29
N ASP A 49 1.11 0.45 -11.03
CA ASP A 49 2.04 0.43 -9.89
C ASP A 49 3.05 -0.71 -9.98
N ILE A 50 2.61 -1.89 -10.44
CA ILE A 50 3.49 -3.03 -10.71
C ILE A 50 4.43 -2.71 -11.87
N ARG A 51 3.90 -2.19 -12.99
CA ARG A 51 4.69 -1.87 -14.20
C ARG A 51 5.69 -0.75 -13.97
N SER A 52 5.40 0.23 -13.11
CA SER A 52 6.35 1.27 -12.72
C SER A 52 7.44 0.75 -11.77
N GLY A 53 7.29 -0.47 -11.25
CA GLY A 53 8.24 -1.08 -10.33
C GLY A 53 8.19 -0.51 -8.91
N GLY A 54 7.15 0.26 -8.57
CA GLY A 54 6.93 0.86 -7.26
C GLY A 54 6.03 0.03 -6.34
N SER A 55 5.38 -1.02 -6.83
CA SER A 55 4.55 -1.91 -6.02
C SER A 55 5.36 -3.04 -5.36
N TYR A 56 5.07 -3.30 -4.09
CA TYR A 56 5.71 -4.33 -3.28
C TYR A 56 4.65 -5.17 -2.55
N VAL A 57 4.95 -6.45 -2.35
CA VAL A 57 4.16 -7.37 -1.54
C VAL A 57 4.93 -7.79 -0.30
N VAL A 58 4.20 -8.05 0.77
CA VAL A 58 4.71 -8.63 2.02
C VAL A 58 4.24 -10.06 2.11
N GLU A 59 5.18 -10.99 2.12
CA GLU A 59 4.93 -12.43 2.21
C GLU A 59 5.19 -12.95 3.62
N SER A 60 4.37 -13.90 4.07
CA SER A 60 4.58 -14.67 5.29
C SER A 60 3.95 -16.05 5.12
N GLY A 61 4.68 -17.11 5.49
CA GLY A 61 4.17 -18.48 5.41
C GLY A 61 3.79 -18.91 3.98
N GLY A 62 4.48 -18.39 2.96
CA GLY A 62 4.21 -18.71 1.54
C GLY A 62 3.00 -18.01 0.93
N ALA A 63 2.40 -17.03 1.62
CA ALA A 63 1.28 -16.25 1.12
C ALA A 63 1.58 -14.74 1.14
N ILE A 64 1.01 -14.02 0.18
CA ILE A 64 0.97 -12.55 0.22
C ILE A 64 -0.06 -12.11 1.26
N GLU A 65 0.43 -11.39 2.27
CA GLU A 65 -0.34 -10.90 3.41
C GLU A 65 -0.47 -9.37 3.44
N GLY A 66 0.28 -8.67 2.59
CA GLY A 66 0.18 -7.22 2.44
C GLY A 66 0.70 -6.72 1.09
N VAL A 67 0.33 -5.49 0.77
CA VAL A 67 0.78 -4.76 -0.42
C VAL A 67 0.99 -3.28 -0.05
N PHE A 68 1.95 -2.63 -0.69
CA PHE A 68 2.14 -1.19 -0.63
C PHE A 68 2.81 -0.67 -1.91
N TYR A 69 2.78 0.64 -2.10
CA TYR A 69 3.43 1.33 -3.20
C TYR A 69 4.39 2.39 -2.67
N ILE A 70 5.58 2.47 -3.25
CA ILE A 70 6.54 3.56 -3.01
C ILE A 70 6.55 4.46 -4.25
N ALA A 71 6.18 5.72 -4.05
CA ALA A 71 6.44 6.80 -5.01
C ALA A 71 7.77 7.46 -4.63
N MET A 72 8.73 7.49 -5.56
CA MET A 72 9.98 8.22 -5.38
C MET A 72 9.84 9.63 -5.94
N GLY A 73 10.26 10.64 -5.19
CA GLY A 73 10.27 12.02 -5.63
C GLY A 73 9.03 12.82 -5.19
N PRO A 74 8.98 14.10 -5.58
CA PRO A 74 7.93 15.02 -5.14
C PRO A 74 6.56 14.65 -5.71
N GLU A 75 5.52 15.01 -4.96
CA GLU A 75 4.13 14.93 -5.39
C GLU A 75 3.52 16.33 -5.28
N ASP A 76 2.90 16.82 -6.35
CA ASP A 76 2.38 18.19 -6.45
C ASP A 76 1.48 18.58 -5.27
N LEU A 77 0.68 17.62 -4.76
CA LEU A 77 -0.21 17.84 -3.62
C LEU A 77 0.53 18.04 -2.29
N TYR A 78 1.79 17.63 -2.18
CA TYR A 78 2.61 17.78 -0.99
C TYR A 78 3.43 19.07 -1.02
N GLU A 79 3.47 19.79 -2.14
CA GLU A 79 4.15 21.11 -2.20
C GLU A 79 3.46 22.14 -1.30
N THR A 80 2.15 22.05 -1.14
CA THR A 80 1.37 22.97 -0.32
C THR A 80 0.73 22.24 0.86
N ILE A 81 1.21 22.54 2.07
CA ILE A 81 0.60 22.10 3.32
C ILE A 81 -0.10 23.29 3.99
N PHE A 82 -1.35 23.10 4.40
CA PHE A 82 -2.11 24.11 5.14
C PHE A 82 -1.98 23.86 6.64
N ASN A 83 -1.91 24.93 7.44
CA ASN A 83 -1.85 24.87 8.91
C ASN A 83 -0.67 24.06 9.47
N GLY A 84 0.48 24.10 8.79
CA GLY A 84 1.70 23.42 9.20
C GLY A 84 2.85 23.67 8.23
N ALA A 85 3.94 22.93 8.42
CA ALA A 85 5.08 22.91 7.51
C ALA A 85 5.72 21.51 7.57
N TRP A 86 6.31 21.07 6.46
CA TRP A 86 7.19 19.92 6.48
C TRP A 86 8.41 20.20 7.36
N HIS A 87 8.88 19.19 8.09
CA HIS A 87 10.07 19.31 8.92
C HIS A 87 11.38 19.36 8.13
N HIS A 88 11.34 18.99 6.85
CA HIS A 88 12.49 18.91 5.95
C HIS A 88 12.01 19.06 4.50
N ASP A 89 12.82 19.69 3.65
CA ASP A 89 12.54 20.02 2.25
C ASP A 89 13.40 19.21 1.25
N GLY A 90 14.22 18.28 1.72
CA GLY A 90 15.02 17.40 0.86
C GLY A 90 14.27 16.17 0.32
N PRO A 91 14.98 15.29 -0.41
CA PRO A 91 14.37 14.15 -1.09
C PRO A 91 13.58 13.24 -0.15
N TYR A 92 12.40 12.83 -0.58
CA TYR A 92 11.55 11.89 0.13
C TYR A 92 10.95 10.85 -0.80
N ALA A 93 10.36 9.83 -0.19
CA ALA A 93 9.50 8.87 -0.86
C ALA A 93 8.15 8.84 -0.14
N ALA A 94 7.06 8.71 -0.88
CA ALA A 94 5.73 8.59 -0.32
C ALA A 94 5.29 7.12 -0.34
N LEU A 95 4.81 6.65 0.82
CA LEU A 95 4.20 5.34 0.95
C LEU A 95 2.70 5.46 0.68
N HIS A 96 2.22 4.77 -0.35
CA HIS A 96 0.80 4.74 -0.73
C HIS A 96 0.23 3.34 -0.67
N ARG A 97 -1.10 3.27 -0.60
CA ARG A 97 -1.87 2.02 -0.80
C ARG A 97 -1.40 0.86 0.07
N LEU A 98 -0.93 1.17 1.27
CA LEU A 98 -0.61 0.17 2.29
C LEU A 98 -1.89 -0.57 2.68
N ALA A 99 -1.93 -1.87 2.42
CA ALA A 99 -3.05 -2.74 2.77
C ALA A 99 -2.54 -4.07 3.30
N SER A 100 -3.32 -4.67 4.20
CA SER A 100 -3.11 -6.01 4.71
C SER A 100 -4.32 -6.88 4.44
N ARG A 101 -4.06 -8.17 4.25
CA ARG A 101 -5.09 -9.20 4.17
C ARG A 101 -5.81 -9.45 5.50
N GLY A 102 -5.28 -8.92 6.60
CA GLY A 102 -5.91 -8.96 7.92
C GLY A 102 -5.77 -10.29 8.67
N ARG A 103 -5.06 -11.28 8.13
CA ARG A 103 -4.85 -12.60 8.77
C ARG A 103 -3.66 -12.63 9.71
N VAL A 104 -2.63 -11.83 9.41
CA VAL A 104 -1.42 -11.70 10.22
C VAL A 104 -1.29 -10.26 10.71
N LYS A 105 -0.78 -10.09 11.94
CA LYS A 105 -0.47 -8.79 12.52
C LYS A 105 0.99 -8.41 12.18
N GLY A 106 1.29 -7.12 12.19
CA GLY A 106 2.67 -6.63 12.05
C GLY A 106 3.09 -6.25 10.63
N ILE A 107 2.21 -6.28 9.63
CA ILE A 107 2.53 -5.88 8.25
C ILE A 107 3.12 -4.47 8.18
N ALA A 108 2.49 -3.48 8.83
CA ALA A 108 3.02 -2.12 8.84
C ALA A 108 4.40 -2.03 9.51
N ALA A 109 4.60 -2.78 10.59
CA ALA A 109 5.88 -2.82 11.31
C ALA A 109 7.00 -3.52 10.53
N ALA A 110 6.68 -4.30 9.49
CA ALA A 110 7.68 -4.88 8.60
C ALA A 110 8.12 -3.89 7.50
N ILE A 111 7.36 -2.83 7.26
CA ILE A 111 7.57 -1.87 6.16
C ILE A 111 8.31 -0.62 6.62
N PHE A 112 8.12 -0.20 7.88
CA PHE A 112 8.81 0.93 8.53
C PHE A 112 9.99 0.44 9.37
#